data_AF-A0A353R0G0-F1
#
_entry.id   AF-A0A353R0G0-F1
#
_cell.length_a   1.000
_cell.length_b   1.000
_cell.length_c   1.000
_cell.angle_alpha   90.00
_cell.angle_beta   90.00
_cell.angle_gamma   90.00
#
_symmetry.space_group_name_H-M   'P 1'
#
loop_
_entity.id
_entity.type
_entity.pdbx_description
1 polymer ?
#
loop_
_entity_poly.entity_id
_entity_poly.type
_entity_poly.pdbx_seq_one_letter_code
_entity_poly.pdbx_strand_id
1 'polypeptide(L)'
;SSTSISAALGMALGARARGEHRRIAAIIGDGAMTAGMAYEALNHAGHLRADMLVILNDNEMSISPNVGGLSNYLARILSGHFYTSIREEGKKVLRHVPPMWEFARRAEEHVKGMVAPGTLFEEMGFNYIGPVNGHDLPTLIQTLGNLRDRPGPQFLHVVTCKGKGFV
;
A
#
# COMPACT_ATOMS: atom_id res chain seq x y z
N SER A 1 11.40 9.29 5.97
CA SER A 1 12.47 8.63 5.20
C SER A 1 11.89 7.39 4.52
N SER A 2 12.26 7.11 3.27
CA SER A 2 11.81 5.92 2.51
C SER A 2 12.56 4.63 2.86
N THR A 3 13.53 4.69 3.77
CA THR A 3 14.36 3.54 4.19
C THR A 3 13.84 2.79 5.42
N SER A 4 12.76 3.26 6.06
CA SER A 4 12.25 2.68 7.32
C SER A 4 11.81 1.23 7.14
N ILE A 5 11.18 0.90 6.02
CA ILE A 5 10.70 -0.46 5.71
C ILE A 5 11.89 -1.42 5.51
N SER A 6 12.91 -1.01 4.73
CA SER A 6 14.11 -1.83 4.52
C SER A 6 14.86 -2.11 5.82
N ALA A 7 15.00 -1.10 6.68
CA ALA A 7 15.65 -1.25 7.98
C ALA A 7 14.87 -2.23 8.89
N ALA A 8 13.54 -2.06 8.96
CA ALA A 8 12.67 -2.95 9.73
C ALA A 8 12.67 -4.38 9.19
N LEU A 9 12.71 -4.57 7.87
CA LEU A 9 12.85 -5.88 7.24
C LEU A 9 14.15 -6.56 7.69
N GLY A 10 15.28 -5.84 7.64
CA GLY A 10 16.57 -6.38 8.13
C GLY A 10 16.51 -6.78 9.60
N MET A 11 15.84 -5.99 10.44
CA MET A 11 15.63 -6.34 11.86
C MET A 11 14.75 -7.59 12.00
N ALA A 12 13.70 -7.74 11.19
CA ALA A 12 12.77 -8.87 11.24
C ALA A 12 13.45 -10.17 10.82
N LEU A 13 14.21 -10.13 9.73
CA LEU A 13 14.99 -11.28 9.28
C LEU A 13 16.10 -11.64 10.27
N GLY A 14 16.76 -10.65 10.87
CA GLY A 14 17.77 -10.86 11.91
C GLY A 14 17.19 -11.49 13.18
N ALA A 15 16.02 -11.03 13.64
CA ALA A 15 15.32 -11.64 14.77
C ALA A 15 14.92 -13.10 14.46
N ARG A 16 14.36 -13.36 13.27
CA ARG A 16 14.01 -14.70 12.79
C ARG A 16 15.23 -15.63 12.75
N ALA A 17 16.36 -15.16 12.24
CA ALA A 17 17.60 -15.94 12.18
C ALA A 17 18.16 -16.30 13.57
N ARG A 18 17.87 -15.49 14.60
CA ARG A 18 18.25 -15.76 15.99
C ARG A 18 17.20 -16.54 16.78
N GLY A 19 16.08 -16.93 16.17
CA GLY A 19 14.95 -17.55 16.87
C GLY A 19 14.27 -16.63 17.88
N GLU A 20 14.42 -15.31 17.73
CA GLU A 20 13.84 -14.32 18.63
C GLU A 20 12.43 -13.93 18.16
N HIS A 21 11.45 -13.97 19.08
CA HIS A 21 10.09 -13.51 18.82
C HIS A 21 9.95 -12.00 19.05
N ARG A 22 10.60 -11.19 18.21
CA ARG A 22 10.47 -9.72 18.27
C ARG A 22 9.31 -9.23 17.41
N ARG A 23 8.58 -8.25 17.92
CA ARG A 23 7.59 -7.48 17.15
C ARG A 23 8.27 -6.25 16.58
N ILE A 24 8.23 -6.10 15.26
CA ILE A 24 8.92 -5.02 14.55
C ILE A 24 7.90 -4.26 13.73
N ALA A 25 7.89 -2.94 13.90
CA ALA A 25 7.01 -2.04 13.17
C ALA A 25 7.82 -0.94 12.46
N ALA A 26 7.49 -0.67 11.20
CA ALA A 26 7.99 0.46 10.44
C ALA A 26 6.87 1.49 10.28
N ILE A 27 7.14 2.76 10.63
CA ILE A 27 6.22 3.86 10.35
C ILE A 27 6.74 4.61 9.13
N ILE A 28 5.88 4.85 8.15
CA ILE A 28 6.21 5.57 6.92
C ILE A 28 5.12 6.59 6.61
N GLY A 29 5.52 7.77 6.12
CA GLY A 29 4.57 8.77 5.63
C GLY A 29 4.19 8.51 4.17
N ASP A 30 3.01 8.96 3.76
CA ASP A 30 2.52 8.99 2.37
C ASP A 30 3.55 9.53 1.37
N GLY A 31 4.22 10.65 1.67
CA GLY A 31 5.24 11.22 0.79
C GLY A 31 6.45 10.30 0.58
N ALA A 32 6.84 9.53 1.60
CA ALA A 32 7.97 8.61 1.53
C ALA A 32 7.65 7.30 0.77
N MET A 33 6.36 6.95 0.66
CA MET A 33 5.89 5.80 -0.13
C MET A 33 6.05 6.00 -1.65
N THR A 34 6.21 7.25 -2.11
CA THR A 34 6.44 7.55 -3.53
C THR A 34 7.85 7.18 -4.01
N ALA A 35 8.77 6.90 -3.09
CA ALA A 35 10.12 6.49 -3.42
C ALA A 35 10.20 4.98 -3.72
N GLY A 36 10.87 4.62 -4.82
CA GLY A 36 11.03 3.22 -5.24
C GLY A 36 11.67 2.31 -4.18
N MET A 37 12.53 2.83 -3.29
CA MET A 37 13.07 2.06 -2.17
C MET A 37 12.00 1.54 -1.21
N ALA A 38 10.95 2.32 -0.95
CA ALA A 38 9.87 1.88 -0.08
C ALA A 38 9.08 0.74 -0.75
N TYR A 39 8.82 0.85 -2.05
CA TYR A 39 8.14 -0.17 -2.84
C TYR A 39 8.95 -1.48 -2.92
N GLU A 40 10.25 -1.39 -3.19
CA GLU A 40 11.13 -2.56 -3.23
C GLU A 40 11.20 -3.26 -1.87
N ALA A 41 11.26 -2.47 -0.78
CA ALA A 41 11.27 -3.00 0.57
C ALA A 41 9.96 -3.72 0.92
N LEU A 42 8.81 -3.20 0.47
CA LEU A 42 7.51 -3.86 0.64
C LEU A 42 7.47 -5.17 -0.14
N ASN A 43 7.78 -5.13 -1.43
CA ASN A 43 7.79 -6.33 -2.27
C ASN A 43 8.70 -7.42 -1.69
N HIS A 44 9.89 -7.04 -1.21
CA HIS A 44 10.83 -7.96 -0.58
C HIS A 44 10.31 -8.52 0.76
N ALA A 45 9.72 -7.68 1.61
CA ALA A 45 9.15 -8.10 2.89
C ALA A 45 7.99 -9.09 2.72
N GLY A 46 7.12 -8.85 1.73
CA GLY A 46 6.04 -9.73 1.37
C GLY A 46 6.51 -11.06 0.78
N HIS A 47 7.48 -11.01 -0.15
CA HIS A 47 8.10 -12.22 -0.72
C HIS A 47 8.71 -13.12 0.37
N LEU A 48 9.40 -12.54 1.35
CA LEU A 48 10.02 -13.27 2.46
C LEU A 48 9.06 -13.63 3.59
N ARG A 49 7.78 -13.22 3.48
CA ARG A 49 6.75 -13.35 4.52
C ARG A 49 7.27 -12.90 5.89
N ALA A 50 7.86 -11.71 5.93
CA ALA A 50 8.47 -11.18 7.15
C ALA A 50 7.42 -10.91 8.23
N ASP A 51 7.66 -11.36 9.46
CA ASP A 51 6.83 -11.04 10.63
C ASP A 51 7.04 -9.59 11.06
N MET A 52 6.41 -8.66 10.36
CA MET A 52 6.53 -7.23 10.62
C MET A 52 5.25 -6.47 10.30
N LEU A 53 5.08 -5.32 10.96
CA LEU A 53 4.00 -4.37 10.72
C LEU A 53 4.53 -3.14 9.99
N VAL A 54 3.94 -2.79 8.86
CA VAL A 54 4.14 -1.48 8.22
C VAL A 54 2.94 -0.60 8.55
N ILE A 55 3.18 0.58 9.09
CA ILE A 55 2.16 1.58 9.39
C ILE A 55 2.37 2.75 8.42
N LEU A 56 1.42 2.92 7.50
CA LEU A 56 1.34 4.11 6.67
C LEU A 56 0.61 5.20 7.46
N ASN A 57 1.31 6.29 7.74
CA ASN A 57 0.74 7.54 8.21
C ASN A 57 0.44 8.43 7.00
N ASP A 58 -0.79 8.35 6.51
CA ASP A 58 -1.29 9.22 5.45
C ASP A 58 -1.87 10.49 6.07
N ASN A 59 -1.30 11.64 5.74
CA ASN A 59 -1.78 12.94 6.20
C ASN A 59 -2.21 13.86 5.04
N GLU A 60 -2.30 13.31 3.83
CA GLU A 60 -2.68 13.99 2.58
C GLU A 60 -1.88 15.28 2.25
N MET A 61 -0.75 15.57 2.93
CA MET A 61 -0.05 16.85 2.81
C MET A 61 1.43 16.71 2.43
N SER A 62 1.72 16.92 1.14
CA SER A 62 3.07 17.09 0.61
C SER A 62 3.34 18.54 0.17
N ILE A 63 3.54 19.46 1.14
CA ILE A 63 4.01 20.87 1.02
C ILE A 63 3.13 21.84 0.19
N SER A 64 2.39 21.36 -0.81
CA SER A 64 1.32 22.04 -1.53
C SER A 64 0.08 21.13 -1.50
N PRO A 65 -1.15 21.66 -1.59
CA PRO A 65 -2.37 20.84 -1.59
C PRO A 65 -2.40 19.99 -2.87
N ASN A 66 -1.83 18.80 -2.79
CA ASN A 66 -2.00 17.78 -3.80
C ASN A 66 -3.21 16.96 -3.39
N VAL A 67 -4.28 17.12 -4.15
CA VAL A 67 -5.28 16.07 -4.31
C VAL A 67 -4.56 14.74 -4.60
N GLY A 68 -4.44 13.86 -3.60
CA GLY A 68 -4.08 12.45 -3.75
C GLY A 68 -2.65 12.11 -4.15
N GLY A 69 -1.61 12.59 -3.47
CA GLY A 69 -0.20 12.26 -3.79
C GLY A 69 0.11 10.76 -3.86
N LEU A 70 -0.28 9.99 -2.83
CA LEU A 70 -0.13 8.53 -2.82
C LEU A 70 -1.10 7.86 -3.81
N SER A 71 -2.38 8.22 -3.76
CA SER A 71 -3.41 7.64 -4.64
C SER A 71 -3.10 7.82 -6.13
N ASN A 72 -2.61 8.99 -6.55
CA ASN A 72 -2.19 9.26 -7.93
C ASN A 72 -0.93 8.47 -8.30
N TYR A 73 0.01 8.34 -7.37
CA TYR A 73 1.23 7.56 -7.60
C TYR A 73 0.91 6.06 -7.75
N LEU A 74 0.07 5.51 -6.87
CA LEU A 74 -0.39 4.13 -6.94
C LEU A 74 -1.25 3.90 -8.20
N ALA A 75 -2.16 4.82 -8.52
CA ALA A 75 -2.94 4.76 -9.76
C ALA A 75 -2.03 4.79 -11.01
N ARG A 76 -0.91 5.52 -10.98
CA ARG A 76 0.07 5.54 -12.07
C ARG A 76 0.84 4.21 -12.20
N ILE A 77 1.21 3.58 -11.08
CA ILE A 77 1.83 2.26 -11.09
C ILE A 77 0.85 1.22 -11.66
N LEU A 78 -0.36 1.17 -11.11
CA LEU A 78 -1.39 0.22 -11.50
C LEU A 78 -1.79 0.39 -12.98
N SER A 79 -2.00 1.63 -13.43
CA SER A 79 -2.33 1.91 -14.84
C SER A 79 -1.19 1.54 -15.80
N GLY A 80 0.08 1.71 -15.41
CA GLY A 80 1.23 1.29 -16.22
C GLY A 80 1.28 -0.22 -16.43
N HIS A 81 1.03 -1.02 -15.39
CA HIS A 81 0.97 -2.48 -15.49
C HIS A 81 -0.22 -2.94 -16.34
N PHE A 82 -1.43 -2.44 -16.06
CA PHE A 82 -2.63 -2.76 -16.84
C PHE A 82 -2.49 -2.40 -18.33
N TYR A 83 -1.97 -1.21 -18.65
CA TYR A 83 -1.78 -0.76 -20.03
C TYR A 83 -0.79 -1.65 -20.79
N THR A 84 0.26 -2.12 -20.12
CA THR A 84 1.26 -3.00 -20.73
C THR A 84 0.65 -4.37 -21.04
N SER A 85 -0.08 -4.98 -20.11
CA SER A 85 -0.77 -6.27 -20.31
C SER A 85 -1.79 -6.22 -21.46
N ILE A 86 -2.61 -5.16 -21.53
CA ILE A 86 -3.59 -4.98 -22.62
C ILE A 86 -2.89 -4.76 -23.97
N ARG A 87 -1.74 -4.08 -24.00
CA ARG A 87 -0.98 -3.85 -25.25
C ARG A 87 -0.33 -5.12 -25.79
N GLU A 88 0.06 -6.05 -24.92
CA GLU A 88 0.63 -7.33 -25.34
C GLU A 88 -0.43 -8.30 -25.87
N GLU A 89 -1.63 -8.33 -25.26
CA GLU A 89 -2.73 -9.19 -25.71
C GLU A 89 -3.55 -8.58 -26.87
N GLY A 90 -3.77 -7.26 -26.88
CA GLY A 90 -4.64 -6.57 -27.83
C GLY A 90 -4.09 -6.41 -29.25
N LYS A 91 -2.77 -6.52 -29.45
CA LYS A 91 -2.14 -6.45 -30.79
C LYS A 91 -2.58 -7.56 -31.74
N LYS A 92 -3.19 -8.64 -31.23
CA LYS A 92 -3.69 -9.76 -32.06
C LYS A 92 -5.18 -9.67 -32.42
N VAL A 93 -5.98 -8.84 -31.75
CA VAL A 93 -7.46 -8.92 -31.82
C VAL A 93 -8.12 -7.64 -32.36
N LEU A 94 -7.49 -6.47 -32.24
CA LEU A 94 -8.17 -5.17 -32.45
C LEU A 94 -8.48 -4.74 -33.90
N ARG A 95 -8.21 -5.55 -34.93
CA ARG A 95 -8.47 -5.13 -36.32
C ARG A 95 -9.92 -5.23 -36.81
N HIS A 96 -10.84 -5.88 -36.06
CA HIS A 96 -12.15 -6.26 -36.62
C HIS A 96 -13.38 -6.05 -35.73
N VAL A 97 -13.34 -5.27 -34.64
CA VAL A 97 -14.50 -5.11 -33.76
C VAL A 97 -14.97 -3.64 -33.67
N PRO A 98 -16.24 -3.33 -33.98
CA PRO A 98 -16.80 -1.98 -33.83
C PRO A 98 -16.92 -1.53 -32.35
N PRO A 99 -17.02 -0.22 -32.06
CA PRO A 99 -16.89 0.30 -30.70
C PRO A 99 -18.12 -0.02 -29.84
N MET A 100 -18.01 -0.95 -28.89
CA MET A 100 -19.03 -1.20 -27.86
C MET A 100 -18.83 -0.27 -26.65
N TRP A 101 -19.38 0.93 -26.73
CA TRP A 101 -19.30 1.95 -25.66
C TRP A 101 -19.97 1.51 -24.34
N GLU A 102 -21.07 0.76 -24.40
CA GLU A 102 -21.78 0.32 -23.18
C GLU A 102 -21.03 -0.79 -22.41
N PHE A 103 -20.32 -1.66 -23.12
CA PHE A 103 -19.49 -2.70 -22.52
C PHE A 103 -18.25 -2.10 -21.87
N ALA A 104 -17.66 -1.07 -22.50
CA ALA A 104 -16.56 -0.30 -21.92
C ALA A 104 -16.97 0.38 -20.60
N ARG A 105 -18.17 0.97 -20.52
CA ARG A 105 -18.64 1.64 -19.29
C ARG A 105 -18.86 0.66 -18.13
N ARG A 106 -19.43 -0.52 -18.40
CA ARG A 106 -19.58 -1.58 -17.37
C ARG A 106 -18.24 -2.20 -16.95
N ALA A 107 -17.29 -2.33 -17.87
CA ALA A 107 -15.93 -2.75 -17.57
C ALA A 107 -15.19 -1.71 -16.72
N GLU A 108 -15.37 -0.42 -17.01
CA GLU A 108 -14.77 0.69 -16.25
C GLU A 108 -15.21 0.68 -14.77
N GLU A 109 -16.47 0.35 -14.50
CA GLU A 109 -17.00 0.19 -13.14
C GLU A 109 -16.39 -1.02 -12.39
N HIS A 110 -16.12 -2.14 -13.09
CA HIS A 110 -15.44 -3.31 -12.50
C HIS A 110 -13.95 -3.08 -12.27
N VAL A 111 -13.28 -2.34 -13.17
CA VAL A 111 -11.86 -1.98 -13.01
C VAL A 111 -11.68 -1.04 -11.81
N LYS A 112 -12.60 -0.09 -11.58
CA LYS A 112 -12.56 0.79 -10.40
C LYS A 112 -12.62 0.01 -9.08
N GLY A 113 -13.27 -1.16 -9.04
CA GLY A 113 -13.30 -2.06 -7.87
C GLY A 113 -12.02 -2.87 -7.65
N MET A 114 -11.20 -3.09 -8.68
CA MET A 114 -9.92 -3.82 -8.60
C MET A 114 -8.72 -2.93 -8.24
N VAL A 115 -8.87 -1.60 -8.32
CA VAL A 115 -7.81 -0.60 -8.18
C VAL A 115 -7.93 0.15 -6.84
N ALA A 116 -8.46 -0.51 -5.81
CA ALA A 116 -8.43 0.07 -4.46
C ALA A 116 -6.99 -0.02 -3.91
N PRO A 117 -6.45 0.99 -3.22
CA PRO A 117 -5.08 0.95 -2.68
C PRO A 117 -4.74 -0.30 -1.86
N GLY A 118 -5.75 -0.92 -1.24
CA GLY A 118 -5.61 -2.19 -0.53
C GLY A 118 -5.18 -3.37 -1.41
N THR A 119 -5.69 -3.47 -2.65
CA THR A 119 -5.39 -4.59 -3.55
C THR A 119 -3.91 -4.65 -3.91
N LEU A 120 -3.25 -3.50 -4.07
CA LEU A 120 -1.82 -3.45 -4.34
C LEU A 120 -0.97 -4.05 -3.22
N PHE A 121 -1.24 -3.67 -1.97
CA PHE A 121 -0.45 -4.16 -0.83
C PHE A 121 -0.75 -5.64 -0.54
N GLU A 122 -1.99 -6.07 -0.78
CA GLU A 122 -2.38 -7.47 -0.72
C GLU A 122 -1.67 -8.31 -1.80
N GLU A 123 -1.56 -7.79 -3.03
CA GLU A 123 -0.79 -8.42 -4.11
C GLU A 123 0.70 -8.55 -3.79
N MET A 124 1.27 -7.60 -3.04
CA MET A 124 2.63 -7.71 -2.49
C MET A 124 2.75 -8.74 -1.38
N GLY A 125 1.65 -9.33 -0.91
CA GLY A 125 1.62 -10.35 0.12
C GLY A 125 1.42 -9.82 1.54
N PHE A 126 1.03 -8.56 1.72
CA PHE A 126 0.65 -8.01 3.04
C PHE A 126 -0.80 -8.28 3.36
N ASN A 127 -1.09 -8.48 4.64
CA ASN A 127 -2.45 -8.32 5.14
C ASN A 127 -2.73 -6.82 5.32
N TYR A 128 -3.63 -6.27 4.51
CA TYR A 128 -3.98 -4.84 4.56
C TYR A 128 -5.13 -4.57 5.54
N ILE A 129 -4.97 -3.55 6.38
CA ILE A 129 -5.98 -3.07 7.34
C ILE A 129 -6.09 -1.55 7.23
N GLY A 130 -7.31 -1.04 7.03
CA GLY A 130 -7.61 0.40 7.05
C GLY A 130 -8.37 0.87 5.80
N PRO A 131 -8.50 2.18 5.59
CA PRO A 131 -7.95 3.27 6.42
C PRO A 131 -8.59 3.35 7.81
N VAL A 132 -7.78 3.62 8.84
CA VAL A 132 -8.22 3.86 10.22
C VAL A 132 -8.00 5.34 10.57
N ASN A 133 -8.94 5.96 11.29
CA ASN A 133 -8.78 7.32 11.79
C ASN A 133 -7.65 7.37 12.83
N GLY A 134 -6.54 8.02 12.49
CA GLY A 134 -5.36 8.13 13.33
C GLY A 134 -5.51 9.05 14.54
N HIS A 135 -6.66 9.71 14.68
CA HIS A 135 -6.97 10.55 15.84
C HIS A 135 -8.04 9.96 16.76
N ASP A 136 -8.52 8.76 16.44
CA ASP A 136 -9.34 7.96 17.34
C ASP A 136 -8.41 6.99 18.08
N LEU A 137 -7.89 7.46 19.22
CA LEU A 137 -6.92 6.70 20.02
C LEU A 137 -7.48 5.36 20.52
N PRO A 138 -8.71 5.26 21.05
CA PRO A 138 -9.33 3.98 21.38
C PRO A 138 -9.31 2.98 20.21
N THR A 139 -9.75 3.41 19.02
CA THR A 139 -9.76 2.55 17.83
C THR A 139 -8.34 2.14 17.44
N LEU A 140 -7.38 3.07 17.41
CA LEU A 140 -5.98 2.77 17.09
C LEU A 140 -5.35 1.75 18.06
N ILE A 141 -5.57 1.92 19.37
CA ILE A 141 -5.04 1.00 20.39
C ILE A 141 -5.62 -0.39 20.16
N GLN A 142 -6.92 -0.50 19.92
CA GLN A 142 -7.57 -1.78 19.64
C GLN A 142 -7.03 -2.42 18.36
N THR A 143 -6.89 -1.64 17.27
CA THR A 143 -6.35 -2.14 16.00
C THR A 143 -4.91 -2.62 16.16
N LEU A 144 -4.04 -1.82 16.79
CA LEU A 144 -2.64 -2.21 17.03
C LEU A 144 -2.54 -3.44 17.95
N GLY A 145 -3.40 -3.54 18.96
CA GLY A 145 -3.50 -4.72 19.82
C GLY A 145 -3.84 -5.98 19.04
N ASN A 146 -4.80 -5.91 18.11
CA ASN A 146 -5.19 -7.02 17.25
C ASN A 146 -4.09 -7.41 16.25
N LEU A 147 -3.28 -6.45 15.79
CA LEU A 147 -2.20 -6.69 14.83
C LEU A 147 -0.92 -7.20 15.46
N ARG A 148 -0.64 -6.83 16.72
CA ARG A 148 0.61 -7.14 17.43
C ARG A 148 0.98 -8.61 17.34
N ASP A 149 0.00 -9.49 17.49
CA ASP A 149 0.24 -10.93 17.60
C ASP A 149 -0.04 -11.72 16.32
N ARG A 150 -0.41 -11.04 15.23
CA ARG A 150 -0.62 -11.69 13.93
C ARG A 150 0.71 -12.06 13.27
N PRO A 151 0.86 -13.31 12.79
CA PRO A 151 2.03 -13.70 12.02
C PRO A 151 1.96 -13.13 10.60
N GLY A 152 3.12 -13.07 9.95
CA GLY A 152 3.32 -12.61 8.60
C GLY A 152 3.28 -11.09 8.45
N PRO A 153 3.48 -10.60 7.23
CA PRO A 153 3.54 -9.19 6.91
C PRO A 153 2.15 -8.53 7.08
N GLN A 154 2.10 -7.49 7.91
CA GLN A 154 0.89 -6.70 8.17
C GLN A 154 1.09 -5.27 7.65
N PHE A 155 0.04 -4.68 7.10
CA PHE A 155 0.03 -3.30 6.63
C PHE A 155 -1.17 -2.56 7.22
N LEU A 156 -0.92 -1.53 8.03
CA LEU A 156 -1.94 -0.68 8.63
C LEU A 156 -1.91 0.69 7.97
N HIS A 157 -3.01 1.08 7.34
CA HIS A 157 -3.20 2.41 6.78
C HIS A 157 -3.92 3.30 7.81
N VAL A 158 -3.22 4.32 8.30
CA VAL A 158 -3.72 5.31 9.26
C VAL A 158 -3.82 6.67 8.59
N VAL A 159 -4.99 7.29 8.69
CA VAL A 159 -5.24 8.65 8.17
C VAL A 159 -5.13 9.66 9.31
N THR A 160 -4.25 10.65 9.19
CA THR A 160 -4.05 11.72 10.16
C THR A 160 -4.22 13.10 9.52
N CYS A 161 -4.10 14.15 10.35
CA CYS A 161 -4.19 15.53 9.94
C CYS A 161 -2.94 16.19 10.50
N LYS A 162 -2.03 16.62 9.61
CA LYS A 162 -0.79 17.26 10.03
C LYS A 162 -1.11 18.62 10.67
N GLY A 163 -0.52 18.88 11.82
CA GLY A 163 -0.80 20.08 12.62
C GLY A 163 -2.02 19.95 13.54
N LYS A 164 -2.70 18.80 13.65
CA LYS A 164 -3.84 18.67 14.57
C LYS A 164 -3.44 19.05 16.01
N GLY A 165 -4.19 19.96 16.63
CA GLY A 165 -3.93 20.48 17.97
C GLY A 165 -2.95 21.66 18.01
N PHE A 166 -2.39 22.05 16.87
CA PHE A 166 -1.68 23.31 16.68
C PHE A 166 -2.48 24.17 15.69
N VAL A 167 -2.92 25.32 16.18
CA VAL A 167 -3.98 26.20 15.63
C VAL A 167 -5.39 25.68 15.90
#